data_AF-A0A7Y9RY06-F1
#
_entry.id   AF-A0A7Y9RY06-F1
#
_cell.length_a   1.000
_cell.length_b   1.000
_cell.length_c   1.000
_cell.angle_alpha   90.00
_cell.angle_beta   90.00
_cell.angle_gamma   90.00
#
_symmetry.space_group_name_H-M   'P 1'
#
loop_
_entity.id
_entity.type
_entity.pdbx_description
1 polymer ?
#
loop_
_entity_poly.entity_id
_entity_poly.type
_entity_poly.pdbx_seq_one_letter_code
_entity_poly.pdbx_strand_id
1 'polypeptide(L)'
;MLDALLTQEFEGVVELRAQVPECKFEEVDEDGTLAVHASGPRANVKFRVPVEAIYADADGVMVHVLLHVVGGRLDEVEVFREDGDSVVRKPATEIANFEYMVLG
;
A
#
# COMPACT_ATOMS: atom_id res chain seq x y z
N MET A 1 2.93 -3.90 6.25
CA MET A 1 2.02 -3.05 5.46
C MET A 1 1.91 -3.57 4.03
N LEU A 2 2.96 -3.50 3.21
CA LEU A 2 2.92 -4.02 1.83
C LEU A 2 2.47 -5.49 1.76
N ASP A 3 3.06 -6.38 2.57
CA ASP A 3 2.71 -7.81 2.55
C ASP A 3 1.22 -8.06 2.77
N ALA A 4 0.56 -7.24 3.58
CA ALA A 4 -0.85 -7.41 3.89
C ALA A 4 -1.80 -6.81 2.85
N LEU A 5 -1.38 -5.75 2.16
CA LEU A 5 -2.05 -5.32 0.93
C LEU A 5 -1.94 -6.43 -0.12
N LEU A 6 -0.76 -7.05 -0.21
CA LEU A 6 -0.51 -8.17 -1.12
C LEU A 6 -1.14 -9.50 -0.66
N THR A 7 -1.68 -9.65 0.55
CA THR A 7 -2.46 -10.86 0.90
C THR A 7 -3.87 -10.82 0.33
N GLN A 8 -4.36 -9.65 -0.10
CA GLN A 8 -5.63 -9.54 -0.79
C GLN A 8 -5.54 -10.14 -2.20
N GLU A 9 -6.66 -10.64 -2.70
CA GLU A 9 -6.73 -11.26 -4.03
C GLU A 9 -7.27 -10.25 -5.05
N PHE A 10 -6.46 -9.97 -6.07
CA PHE A 10 -6.75 -9.04 -7.16
C PHE A 10 -5.92 -9.39 -8.41
N GLU A 11 -6.29 -8.85 -9.57
CA GLU A 11 -5.59 -9.15 -10.83
C GLU A 11 -4.12 -8.71 -10.77
N GLY A 12 -3.20 -9.61 -11.10
CA GLY A 12 -1.76 -9.33 -11.12
C GLY A 12 -1.04 -9.46 -9.76
N VAL A 13 -1.74 -9.82 -8.68
CA VAL A 13 -1.13 -9.94 -7.34
C VAL A 13 -0.02 -10.99 -7.28
N VAL A 14 -0.11 -12.06 -8.06
CA VAL A 14 0.90 -13.13 -8.10
C VAL A 14 2.24 -12.57 -8.61
N GLU A 15 2.21 -11.81 -9.70
CA GLU A 15 3.40 -11.15 -10.24
C GLU A 15 3.94 -10.10 -9.28
N LEU A 16 3.08 -9.31 -8.62
CA LEU A 16 3.52 -8.32 -7.62
C LEU A 16 4.19 -8.97 -6.41
N ARG A 17 3.63 -10.07 -5.88
CA ARG A 17 4.26 -10.86 -4.79
C ARG A 17 5.65 -11.35 -5.21
N ALA A 18 5.83 -11.73 -6.47
CA ALA A 18 7.13 -12.15 -7.00
C ALA A 18 8.15 -11.01 -7.13
N GLN A 19 7.74 -9.74 -7.09
CA GLN A 19 8.65 -8.59 -7.08
C GLN A 19 9.23 -8.28 -5.69
N VAL A 20 8.52 -8.65 -4.61
CA VAL A 20 8.86 -8.29 -3.22
C VAL A 20 10.29 -8.67 -2.80
N PRO A 21 10.84 -9.86 -3.11
CA PRO A 21 12.17 -10.24 -2.66
C PRO A 21 13.30 -9.30 -3.12
N GLU A 22 13.10 -8.61 -4.25
CA GLU A 22 14.08 -7.72 -4.85
C GLU A 22 13.74 -6.23 -4.66
N CYS A 23 12.68 -5.93 -3.89
CA CYS A 23 12.26 -4.56 -3.64
C CYS A 23 13.21 -3.83 -2.69
N LYS A 24 13.46 -2.55 -2.99
CA LYS A 24 14.02 -1.60 -2.05
C LYS A 24 12.97 -0.59 -1.66
N PHE A 25 13.02 -0.14 -0.41
CA PHE A 25 12.07 0.79 0.16
C PHE A 25 12.80 2.06 0.60
N GLU A 26 12.16 3.20 0.39
CA GLU A 26 12.59 4.50 0.89
C GLU A 26 11.38 5.20 1.51
N GLU A 27 11.52 5.68 2.74
CA GLU A 27 10.48 6.48 3.40
C GLU A 27 10.47 7.89 2.79
N VAL A 28 9.31 8.31 2.29
CA VAL A 28 9.14 9.56 1.53
C VAL A 28 8.75 10.72 2.44
N ASP A 29 8.03 10.43 3.51
CA ASP A 29 7.50 11.41 4.46
C ASP A 29 7.42 10.87 5.90
N GLU A 30 7.03 11.74 6.83
CA GLU A 30 6.89 11.37 8.25
C GLU A 30 5.63 10.56 8.54
N ASP A 31 4.68 10.47 7.62
CA ASP A 31 3.41 9.73 7.79
C ASP A 31 3.60 8.23 7.52
N GLY A 32 4.67 7.87 6.82
CA GLY A 32 5.09 6.51 6.57
C GLY A 32 4.85 6.05 5.14
N THR A 33 4.69 6.97 4.19
CA THR A 33 4.68 6.66 2.76
C THR A 33 6.02 6.06 2.35
N LEU A 34 5.96 4.98 1.56
CA LEU A 34 7.14 4.27 1.08
C LEU A 34 7.21 4.29 -0.44
N ALA A 35 8.27 4.85 -1.01
CA ALA A 35 8.64 4.60 -2.40
C ALA A 35 9.19 3.18 -2.53
N VAL A 36 8.75 2.46 -3.57
CA VAL A 36 9.12 1.07 -3.82
C VAL A 36 9.88 0.97 -5.14
N HIS A 37 11.13 0.54 -5.06
CA HIS A 37 11.93 0.24 -6.24
C HIS A 37 11.93 -1.26 -6.49
N ALA A 38 10.98 -1.71 -7.31
CA ALA A 38 10.78 -3.12 -7.62
C ALA A 38 11.41 -3.57 -8.94
N SER A 39 11.87 -4.82 -8.97
CA SER A 39 12.27 -5.54 -10.18
C SER A 39 11.49 -6.84 -10.33
N GLY A 40 11.63 -7.56 -11.46
CA GLY A 40 10.89 -8.81 -11.71
C GLY A 40 9.76 -8.70 -12.74
N PRO A 41 8.81 -9.66 -12.76
CA PRO A 41 7.76 -9.75 -13.78
C PRO A 41 6.78 -8.58 -13.67
N ARG A 42 6.25 -8.09 -14.80
CA ARG A 42 5.23 -7.03 -14.78
C ARG A 42 3.86 -7.65 -14.53
N ALA A 43 3.12 -7.06 -13.59
CA ALA A 43 1.73 -7.41 -13.32
C ALA A 43 0.79 -6.70 -14.30
N ASN A 44 -0.29 -7.38 -14.69
CA ASN A 44 -1.43 -6.73 -15.33
C ASN A 44 -2.46 -6.41 -14.25
N VAL A 45 -2.43 -5.18 -13.73
CA VAL A 45 -3.43 -4.70 -12.77
C VAL A 45 -4.51 -3.92 -13.52
N LYS A 46 -5.75 -4.05 -13.08
CA LYS A 46 -6.88 -3.32 -13.69
C LYS A 46 -6.84 -1.82 -13.42
N PHE A 47 -6.38 -1.43 -12.23
CA PHE A 47 -6.27 -0.05 -11.78
C PHE A 47 -4.86 0.23 -11.24
N ARG A 48 -4.43 1.49 -11.31
CA ARG A 48 -3.14 1.92 -10.74
C ARG A 48 -3.07 1.64 -9.24
N VAL A 49 -4.20 1.76 -8.54
CA VAL A 49 -4.36 1.35 -7.14
C VAL A 49 -5.28 0.14 -7.12
N PRO A 50 -4.75 -1.10 -7.12
CA PRO A 50 -5.58 -2.29 -7.14
C PRO A 50 -6.17 -2.61 -5.75
N VAL A 51 -5.53 -2.15 -4.68
CA VAL A 51 -5.96 -2.38 -3.30
C VAL A 51 -5.67 -1.16 -2.44
N GLU A 52 -6.60 -0.90 -1.53
CA GLU A 52 -6.54 0.13 -0.51
C GLU A 52 -6.86 -0.51 0.84
N ALA A 53 -6.22 -0.01 1.89
CA ALA A 53 -6.60 -0.30 3.26
C ALA A 53 -6.91 1.00 4.00
N ILE A 54 -7.89 0.95 4.90
CA ILE A 54 -8.36 2.11 5.65
C ILE A 54 -8.36 1.75 7.13
N TYR A 55 -7.93 2.69 7.98
CA TYR A 55 -8.02 2.56 9.43
C TYR A 55 -8.28 3.90 10.12
N ALA A 56 -8.87 3.85 11.31
CA ALA A 56 -9.06 5.03 12.14
C ALA A 56 -7.78 5.39 12.93
N ASP A 57 -7.32 6.63 12.82
CA ASP A 57 -6.20 7.19 13.57
C ASP A 57 -6.52 7.36 15.07
N ALA A 58 -5.57 7.86 15.86
CA ALA A 58 -5.71 8.05 17.31
C ALA A 58 -6.86 8.98 17.71
N ASP A 59 -7.23 9.92 16.86
CA ASP A 59 -8.33 10.87 17.02
C ASP A 59 -9.60 10.46 16.26
N GLY A 60 -9.57 9.31 15.58
CA GLY A 60 -10.70 8.76 14.84
C GLY A 60 -10.81 9.24 13.39
N VAL A 61 -9.92 10.09 12.90
CA VAL A 61 -9.85 10.45 11.48
C VAL A 61 -9.38 9.25 10.66
N MET A 62 -9.91 9.05 9.46
CA MET A 62 -9.51 7.93 8.62
C MET A 62 -8.14 8.17 7.99
N VAL A 63 -7.33 7.12 7.97
CA VAL A 63 -6.06 7.05 7.27
C VAL A 63 -6.19 6.01 6.17
N HIS A 64 -5.74 6.40 4.99
CA HIS A 64 -5.75 5.58 3.80
C HIS A 64 -4.34 5.08 3.51
N VAL A 65 -4.25 3.81 3.13
CA VAL A 65 -3.02 3.14 2.72
C VAL A 65 -3.23 2.54 1.34
N LEU A 66 -2.62 3.15 0.32
CA LEU A 66 -2.84 2.79 -1.08
C LEU A 66 -1.61 2.08 -1.63
N LEU A 67 -1.83 0.96 -2.33
CA LEU A 67 -0.78 0.34 -3.12
C LEU A 67 -0.77 0.93 -4.53
N HIS A 68 0.25 1.71 -4.89
CA HIS A 68 0.44 2.16 -6.28
C HIS A 68 1.23 1.15 -7.10
N VAL A 69 0.70 0.85 -8.28
CA VAL A 69 1.31 0.00 -9.29
C VAL A 69 1.44 0.78 -10.60
N VAL A 70 2.67 1.03 -11.04
CA VAL A 70 2.97 1.80 -12.25
C VAL A 70 3.69 0.94 -13.27
N GLY A 71 3.15 0.86 -14.49
CA GLY A 71 3.69 0.00 -15.55
C GLY A 71 3.78 -1.48 -15.16
N GLY A 72 2.93 -1.94 -14.25
CA GLY A 72 2.94 -3.31 -13.72
C GLY A 72 4.01 -3.57 -12.66
N ARG A 73 4.59 -2.54 -12.05
CA ARG A 73 5.55 -2.66 -10.94
C ARG A 73 5.02 -2.01 -9.68
N LEU A 74 5.38 -2.57 -8.52
CA LEU A 74 5.23 -1.87 -7.25
C LEU A 74 5.99 -0.54 -7.33
N ASP A 75 5.31 0.56 -7.02
CA ASP A 75 5.81 1.92 -7.20
C ASP A 75 5.83 2.67 -5.87
N GLU A 76 4.74 2.62 -5.12
CA GLU A 76 4.60 3.33 -3.85
C GLU A 76 3.57 2.63 -2.94
N VAL A 77 3.77 2.72 -1.63
CA VAL A 77 2.73 2.51 -0.63
C VAL A 77 2.47 3.84 0.03
N GLU A 78 1.42 4.52 -0.42
CA GLU A 78 1.05 5.87 0.01
C GLU A 78 0.25 5.80 1.30
N VAL A 79 0.60 6.63 2.28
CA VAL A 79 -0.11 6.76 3.55
C VAL A 79 -0.54 8.20 3.71
N PHE A 80 -1.85 8.45 3.82
CA PHE A 80 -2.34 9.80 4.07
C PHE A 80 -3.59 9.80 4.96
N ARG A 81 -3.72 10.85 5.77
CA ARG A 81 -4.92 11.09 6.59
C ARG A 81 -5.95 11.86 5.76
N GLU A 82 -7.23 11.50 5.90
CA GLU A 82 -8.33 11.99 5.03
C GLU A 82 -8.51 13.52 5.07
N ASP A 83 -8.18 14.17 6.18
CA ASP A 83 -8.25 15.62 6.33
C ASP A 83 -6.95 16.37 5.95
N GLY A 84 -5.91 15.63 5.55
CA GLY A 84 -4.64 16.18 5.04
C GLY A 84 -3.64 16.62 6.12
N ASP A 85 -3.96 16.43 7.41
CA ASP A 85 -3.00 16.59 8.49
C ASP A 85 -2.08 15.37 8.60
N SER A 86 -1.03 15.48 9.42
CA SER A 86 -0.13 14.34 9.69
C SER A 86 -0.83 13.20 10.43
N VAL A 87 -0.37 11.98 10.13
CA VAL A 87 -0.81 10.74 10.77
C VAL A 87 -0.24 10.69 12.19
N VAL A 88 -1.11 10.52 13.19
CA VAL A 88 -0.73 10.47 14.60
C VAL A 88 -0.25 9.07 14.97
N ARG A 89 -0.97 8.04 14.54
CA ARG A 89 -0.62 6.63 14.71
C ARG A 89 -0.19 6.04 13.38
N LYS A 90 1.13 5.98 13.16
CA LYS A 90 1.72 5.31 12.00
C LYS A 90 1.16 3.89 11.84
N PRO A 91 1.02 3.40 10.60
CA PRO A 91 0.57 2.04 10.35
C PRO A 91 1.57 1.03 10.92
N ALA A 92 1.17 0.30 11.96
CA ALA A 92 1.97 -0.78 12.52
C ALA A 92 1.96 -2.00 11.57
N THR A 93 2.98 -2.85 11.67
CA THR A 93 3.03 -4.15 10.96
C THR A 93 1.93 -5.11 11.37
N GLU A 94 1.28 -4.90 12.52
CA GLU A 94 0.16 -5.69 13.00
C GLU A 94 -1.17 -5.05 12.58
N ILE A 95 -1.79 -5.68 11.60
CA ILE A 95 -2.85 -5.10 10.78
C ILE A 95 -4.20 -5.68 11.21
N ALA A 96 -4.50 -5.55 12.49
CA ALA A 96 -5.71 -6.15 13.06
C ALA A 96 -6.98 -5.32 12.79
N ASN A 97 -6.85 -4.05 12.38
CA ASN A 97 -7.97 -3.09 12.28
C ASN A 97 -8.07 -2.39 10.92
N PHE A 98 -7.52 -2.99 9.86
CA PHE A 98 -7.66 -2.41 8.52
C PHE A 98 -8.91 -2.98 7.86
N GLU A 99 -9.74 -2.11 7.31
CA GLU A 99 -10.72 -2.48 6.30
C GLU A 99 -10.05 -2.42 4.94
N TYR A 100 -10.14 -3.49 4.15
CA TYR A 100 -9.52 -3.56 2.83
C TYR A 100 -10.56 -3.41 1.74
N MET A 101 -10.22 -2.62 0.74
CA MET A 101 -11.02 -2.44 -0.46
C MET A 101 -10.19 -2.87 -1.68
N VAL A 102 -10.62 -3.94 -2.33
CA VAL A 102 -10.06 -4.37 -3.63
C VAL A 102 -10.79 -3.62 -4.73
N LEU A 103 -10.05 -2.86 -5.51
CA LEU A 103 -10.61 -1.99 -6.54
C LEU A 103 -10.70 -2.69 -7.91
N GLY A 104 -10.09 -3.87 -8.11
CA GLY A 104 -10.18 -4.61 -9.36
C GLY A 104 -9.71 -6.06 -9.31
#